data_AF-A0A9P0TDZ4-F1
#
_entry.id   AF-A0A9P0TDZ4-F1
#
_cell.length_a   1.000
_cell.length_b   1.000
_cell.length_c   1.000
_cell.angle_alpha   90.00
_cell.angle_beta   90.00
_cell.angle_gamma   90.00
#
_symmetry.space_group_name_H-M   'P 1'
#
loop_
_entity.id
_entity.type
_entity.pdbx_description
1 polymer ?
#
loop_
_entity_poly.entity_id
_entity_poly.type
_entity_poly.pdbx_seq_one_letter_code
_entity_poly.pdbx_strand_id
1 'polypeptide(L)'
;MVMCQDVYRAAIIGNRKPHSKNYASLIHEAAKLNADILLLETEEDKGNLESCGRCDNNYDEIVKAVSTAAKETAIYVGVHVYEKITCNKHEDIVRSNLIFNRNGDIISVSRKPLNKANCNSTYSNSASFSTDFGVKFGVFMEEDIINAQDIDFSNYVILGSWPRQSGKLHASQLKASWAFISKINVVSTNGVYGNTGAAIKSNNIIVKEIKKNGNNKPKLQSSSYDFPDLARSVKLDLELAMQGYKENVCFEEVCCHFYVRLAGKGNSDVSYNVGVHTGTMDVGSQTVATRGCVLVACAGSDQSCSVLSRNSSDVTFKTISISSNFSQDSKQFPILQTTDVKNIKFDQQNGKNNRQVNMEIYECNNLLHFGIVSIESKPIDEISEKFNDFSSYISSENVQVFFDYLWIRLRVPIFIVSIYILEMM
;
A
#
# COMPACT_ATOMS: atom_id res chain seq x y z
N MET A 1 3.60 -44.54 -2.50
CA MET A 1 4.26 -43.37 -3.10
C MET A 1 3.39 -42.16 -2.80
N VAL A 2 3.67 -41.43 -1.71
CA VAL A 2 2.92 -40.20 -1.39
C VAL A 2 3.42 -39.13 -2.36
N MET A 3 2.60 -38.75 -3.33
CA MET A 3 2.93 -37.65 -4.24
C MET A 3 3.07 -36.39 -3.40
N CYS A 4 4.28 -35.85 -3.30
CA CYS A 4 4.52 -34.57 -2.64
C CYS A 4 3.80 -33.50 -3.45
N GLN A 5 2.71 -32.97 -2.93
CA GLN A 5 1.91 -31.98 -3.64
C GLN A 5 2.67 -30.65 -3.62
N ASP A 6 3.01 -30.10 -4.79
CA ASP A 6 3.78 -28.84 -4.93
C ASP A 6 2.94 -27.56 -4.67
N VAL A 7 1.70 -27.75 -4.24
CA VAL A 7 0.75 -26.67 -3.95
C VAL A 7 0.23 -26.76 -2.52
N TYR A 8 -0.24 -25.64 -1.99
CA TYR A 8 -1.06 -25.56 -0.79
C TYR A 8 -2.29 -24.68 -1.08
N ARG A 9 -3.33 -24.81 -0.26
CA ARG A 9 -4.59 -24.07 -0.40
C ARG A 9 -4.70 -23.03 0.70
N ALA A 10 -4.81 -21.76 0.32
CA ALA A 10 -5.04 -20.66 1.25
C ALA A 10 -6.47 -20.14 1.13
N ALA A 11 -7.13 -19.98 2.27
CA ALA A 11 -8.47 -19.43 2.40
C ALA A 11 -8.44 -18.01 2.97
N ILE A 12 -9.35 -17.17 2.46
CA ILE A 12 -9.61 -15.81 2.94
C ILE A 12 -11.12 -15.55 2.96
N ILE A 13 -11.55 -14.50 3.67
CA ILE A 13 -12.96 -14.10 3.70
C ILE A 13 -13.27 -13.26 2.45
N GLY A 14 -14.26 -13.69 1.65
CA GLY A 14 -14.69 -13.07 0.40
C GLY A 14 -15.70 -11.93 0.54
N ASN A 15 -16.51 -11.89 1.59
CA ASN A 15 -17.50 -10.85 1.82
C ASN A 15 -17.06 -9.93 2.96
N ARG A 16 -16.86 -8.64 2.65
CA ARG A 16 -16.40 -7.61 3.61
C ARG A 16 -17.51 -7.11 4.55
N LYS A 17 -18.75 -7.63 4.44
CA LYS A 17 -19.79 -7.32 5.42
C LYS A 17 -19.58 -8.17 6.68
N PRO A 18 -19.25 -7.54 7.81
CA PRO A 18 -18.86 -8.25 9.01
C PRO A 18 -20.11 -8.66 9.76
N HIS A 19 -20.62 -9.83 9.42
CA HIS A 19 -21.62 -10.46 10.25
C HIS A 19 -21.06 -11.75 10.81
N SER A 20 -20.35 -11.56 11.91
CA SER A 20 -20.38 -12.34 13.16
C SER A 20 -18.98 -12.68 13.65
N LYS A 21 -18.77 -12.51 14.96
CA LYS A 21 -17.62 -13.00 15.74
C LYS A 21 -17.51 -14.55 15.72
N ASN A 22 -18.08 -15.22 14.73
CA ASN A 22 -18.16 -16.67 14.65
C ASN A 22 -16.97 -17.25 13.87
N TYR A 23 -15.77 -17.05 14.41
CA TYR A 23 -14.53 -17.57 13.84
C TYR A 23 -14.58 -19.09 13.63
N ALA A 24 -15.18 -19.83 14.57
CA ALA A 24 -15.33 -21.27 14.46
C ALA A 24 -16.06 -21.68 13.16
N SER A 25 -17.20 -21.06 12.86
CA SER A 25 -17.95 -21.36 11.63
C SER A 25 -17.14 -21.10 10.35
N LEU A 26 -16.37 -20.00 10.32
CA LEU A 26 -15.53 -19.67 9.17
C LEU A 26 -14.39 -20.68 9.00
N ILE A 27 -13.79 -21.12 10.11
CA ILE A 27 -12.74 -22.15 10.14
C ILE A 27 -13.30 -23.49 9.63
N HIS A 28 -14.47 -23.92 10.11
CA HIS A 28 -15.12 -25.14 9.62
C HIS A 28 -15.47 -25.05 8.13
N GLU A 29 -15.92 -23.89 7.64
CA GLU A 29 -16.22 -23.71 6.22
C GLU A 29 -14.96 -23.79 5.35
N ALA A 30 -13.88 -23.12 5.75
CA ALA A 30 -12.60 -23.20 5.04
C ALA A 30 -12.04 -24.64 5.01
N ALA A 31 -12.16 -25.37 6.13
CA ALA A 31 -11.73 -26.76 6.22
C ALA A 31 -12.55 -27.68 5.28
N LYS A 32 -13.87 -27.47 5.16
CA LYS A 32 -14.72 -28.20 4.20
C LYS A 32 -14.29 -28.00 2.74
N LEU A 33 -13.65 -26.87 2.43
CA LEU A 33 -13.08 -26.57 1.12
C LEU A 33 -11.64 -27.10 0.96
N ASN A 34 -11.16 -27.91 1.91
CA ASN A 34 -9.80 -28.44 1.97
C ASN A 34 -8.74 -27.33 1.93
N ALA A 35 -8.96 -26.22 2.63
CA ALA A 35 -7.91 -25.23 2.82
C ALA A 35 -6.86 -25.74 3.81
N ASP A 36 -5.58 -25.45 3.54
CA ASP A 36 -4.47 -25.76 4.45
C ASP A 36 -4.28 -24.66 5.50
N ILE A 37 -4.57 -23.40 5.13
CA ILE A 37 -4.47 -22.23 5.99
C ILE A 37 -5.63 -21.25 5.75
N LEU A 38 -6.19 -20.68 6.82
CA LEU A 38 -7.17 -19.60 6.79
C LEU A 38 -6.64 -18.36 7.52
N LEU A 39 -6.81 -17.19 6.92
CA LEU A 39 -6.49 -15.91 7.56
C LEU A 39 -7.75 -15.15 7.98
N LEU A 40 -7.72 -14.63 9.20
CA LEU A 40 -8.82 -13.96 9.89
C LEU A 40 -8.36 -12.62 10.47
N GLU A 41 -9.27 -11.67 10.58
CA GLU A 41 -9.01 -10.34 11.13
C GLU A 41 -10.12 -9.98 12.10
N THR A 42 -9.75 -9.44 13.25
CA THR A 42 -10.71 -8.84 14.19
C THR A 42 -11.12 -7.47 13.71
N GLU A 43 -12.40 -7.15 13.83
CA GLU A 43 -12.90 -5.82 13.45
C GLU A 43 -12.27 -4.72 14.29
N GLU A 44 -11.81 -3.66 13.61
CA GLU A 44 -11.58 -2.36 14.23
C GLU A 44 -12.93 -1.65 14.38
N ASP A 45 -13.35 -1.43 15.63
CA ASP A 45 -14.51 -0.59 15.89
C ASP A 45 -14.16 0.84 15.46
N LYS A 46 -15.01 1.47 14.61
CA LYS A 46 -14.75 2.74 13.90
C LYS A 46 -14.60 3.99 14.79
N GLY A 47 -14.32 3.83 16.09
CA GLY A 47 -14.06 4.92 17.03
C GLY A 47 -12.61 5.41 16.98
N ASN A 48 -12.37 6.60 17.55
CA ASN A 48 -11.05 7.23 17.65
C ASN A 48 -9.97 6.24 18.11
N LEU A 49 -8.96 6.04 17.27
CA LEU A 49 -7.84 5.12 17.47
C LEU A 49 -7.02 5.42 18.74
N GLU A 50 -7.03 6.68 19.19
CA GLU A 50 -6.34 7.15 20.40
C GLU A 50 -6.97 6.64 21.70
N SER A 51 -8.24 6.22 21.65
CA SER A 51 -8.94 5.60 22.76
C SER A 51 -9.79 4.50 22.17
N CYS A 52 -9.22 3.29 22.06
CA CYS A 52 -10.00 2.12 21.72
C CYS A 52 -10.94 1.77 22.91
N GLY A 53 -11.92 2.63 23.17
CA GLY A 53 -12.94 2.47 24.20
C GLY A 53 -13.84 1.24 23.95
N ARG A 54 -13.68 0.58 22.80
CA ARG A 54 -14.34 -0.67 22.40
C ARG A 54 -13.42 -1.69 21.71
N CYS A 55 -12.12 -1.67 21.96
CA CYS A 55 -11.35 -2.89 21.70
C CYS A 55 -11.95 -3.97 22.59
N ASP A 56 -12.67 -4.92 21.97
CA ASP A 56 -13.26 -6.06 22.66
C ASP A 56 -12.19 -6.65 23.57
N ASN A 57 -12.45 -6.70 24.89
CA ASN A 57 -11.58 -7.39 25.86
C ASN A 57 -11.57 -8.92 25.66
N ASN A 58 -11.88 -9.38 24.45
CA ASN A 58 -12.24 -10.75 24.17
C ASN A 58 -11.08 -11.57 23.59
N TYR A 59 -9.86 -11.08 23.76
CA TYR A 59 -8.64 -11.75 23.32
C TYR A 59 -8.64 -13.24 23.71
N ASP A 60 -8.91 -13.54 24.98
CA ASP A 60 -8.92 -14.92 25.48
C ASP A 60 -10.03 -15.79 24.85
N GLU A 61 -11.23 -15.24 24.64
CA GLU A 61 -12.33 -15.98 23.99
C GLU A 61 -12.01 -16.24 22.51
N ILE A 62 -11.47 -15.25 21.80
CA ILE A 62 -11.06 -15.39 20.40
C ILE A 62 -9.96 -16.43 20.28
N VAL A 63 -8.92 -16.35 21.11
CA VAL A 63 -7.80 -17.32 21.12
C VAL A 63 -8.32 -18.73 21.40
N LYS A 64 -9.19 -18.89 22.39
CA LYS A 64 -9.79 -20.18 22.73
C LYS A 64 -10.66 -20.73 21.61
N ALA A 65 -11.51 -19.91 21.02
CA ALA A 65 -12.40 -20.32 19.93
C ALA A 65 -11.62 -20.72 18.68
N VAL A 66 -10.61 -19.92 18.29
CA VAL A 66 -9.76 -20.21 17.14
C VAL A 66 -8.91 -21.46 17.37
N SER A 67 -8.27 -21.59 18.54
CA SER A 67 -7.49 -22.78 18.92
C SER A 67 -8.33 -24.06 18.85
N THR A 68 -9.53 -24.03 19.44
CA THR A 68 -10.44 -25.18 19.46
C THR A 68 -10.87 -25.56 18.04
N ALA A 69 -11.32 -24.59 17.24
CA ALA A 69 -11.78 -24.86 15.86
C ALA A 69 -10.63 -25.32 14.95
N ALA A 70 -9.43 -24.76 15.08
CA ALA A 70 -8.24 -25.17 14.33
C ALA A 70 -7.89 -26.65 14.63
N LYS A 71 -7.96 -27.03 15.91
CA LYS A 71 -7.75 -28.43 16.35
C LYS A 71 -8.81 -29.39 15.81
N GLU A 72 -10.08 -29.01 15.90
CA GLU A 72 -11.20 -29.86 15.44
C GLU A 72 -11.19 -30.09 13.93
N THR A 73 -10.65 -29.13 13.17
CA THR A 73 -10.67 -29.15 11.70
C THR A 73 -9.32 -29.45 11.06
N ALA A 74 -8.25 -29.54 11.85
CA ALA A 74 -6.88 -29.78 11.42
C ALA A 74 -6.40 -28.82 10.31
N ILE A 75 -6.69 -27.53 10.47
CA ILE A 75 -6.28 -26.43 9.57
C ILE A 75 -5.35 -25.45 10.30
N TYR A 76 -4.41 -24.83 9.58
CA TYR A 76 -3.66 -23.70 10.12
C TYR A 76 -4.54 -22.44 10.12
N VAL A 77 -4.47 -21.65 11.19
CA VAL A 77 -5.25 -20.39 11.28
C VAL A 77 -4.33 -19.24 11.67
N GLY A 78 -4.30 -18.18 10.85
CA GLY A 78 -3.70 -16.92 11.22
C GLY A 78 -4.78 -15.92 11.60
N VAL A 79 -4.66 -15.26 12.76
CA VAL A 79 -5.64 -14.26 13.21
C VAL A 79 -4.94 -13.00 13.71
N HIS A 80 -5.47 -11.85 13.29
CA HIS A 80 -5.12 -10.55 13.86
C HIS A 80 -6.07 -10.21 15.01
N VAL A 81 -5.52 -9.88 16.18
CA VAL A 81 -6.27 -9.53 17.39
C VAL A 81 -5.63 -8.34 18.11
N TYR A 82 -6.42 -7.66 18.93
CA TYR A 82 -5.94 -6.60 19.84
C TYR A 82 -5.87 -7.15 21.26
N GLU A 83 -4.76 -6.87 21.94
CA GLU A 83 -4.47 -7.27 23.30
C GLU A 83 -4.36 -6.00 24.16
N LYS A 84 -5.12 -5.92 25.24
CA LYS A 84 -4.92 -4.87 26.25
C LYS A 84 -3.88 -5.35 27.24
N ILE A 85 -2.81 -4.58 27.37
CA ILE A 85 -1.74 -4.84 28.33
C ILE A 85 -1.68 -3.70 29.35
N THR A 86 -1.40 -4.03 30.60
CA THR A 86 -1.21 -3.02 31.65
C THR A 86 0.28 -2.88 31.95
N CYS A 87 0.85 -1.71 31.70
CA CYS A 87 2.25 -1.37 31.98
C CYS A 87 2.30 -0.14 32.88
N ASN A 88 3.00 -0.20 34.02
CA ASN A 88 3.23 0.96 34.90
C ASN A 88 1.94 1.74 35.28
N LYS A 89 0.81 1.03 35.48
CA LYS A 89 -0.54 1.60 35.74
C LYS A 89 -1.20 2.33 34.55
N HIS A 90 -0.62 2.22 33.36
CA HIS A 90 -1.23 2.63 32.10
C HIS A 90 -1.70 1.39 31.33
N GLU A 91 -2.87 1.50 30.70
CA GLU A 91 -3.33 0.50 29.74
C GLU A 91 -2.83 0.88 28.36
N ASP A 92 -2.12 -0.04 27.71
CA ASP A 92 -1.67 0.06 26.34
C ASP A 92 -2.35 -1.02 25.50
N ILE A 93 -2.48 -0.76 24.21
CA ILE A 93 -3.05 -1.70 23.24
C ILE A 93 -1.95 -2.19 22.32
N VAL A 94 -1.85 -3.51 22.24
CA VAL A 94 -0.91 -4.21 21.37
C VAL A 94 -1.70 -4.94 20.29
N ARG A 95 -1.27 -4.74 19.05
CA ARG A 95 -1.69 -5.52 17.90
C ARG A 95 -0.92 -6.82 17.90
N SER A 96 -1.61 -7.94 17.77
CA SER A 96 -1.04 -9.28 17.87
C SER A 96 -1.49 -10.13 16.69
N ASN A 97 -0.52 -10.62 15.90
CA ASN A 97 -0.72 -11.65 14.89
C ASN A 97 -0.40 -13.01 15.50
N LEU A 98 -1.39 -13.90 15.57
CA LEU A 98 -1.27 -15.23 16.13
C LEU A 98 -1.42 -16.28 15.03
N ILE A 99 -0.50 -17.25 14.97
CA ILE A 99 -0.57 -18.38 14.06
C ILE A 99 -0.79 -19.65 14.86
N PHE A 100 -1.90 -20.34 14.57
CA PHE A 100 -2.28 -21.63 15.15
C PHE A 100 -1.96 -22.75 14.17
N ASN A 101 -1.38 -23.85 14.68
CA ASN A 101 -1.17 -25.08 13.92
C ASN A 101 -2.46 -25.94 13.88
N ARG A 102 -2.39 -27.08 13.17
CA ARG A 102 -3.50 -28.05 13.07
C ARG A 102 -3.94 -28.68 14.40
N ASN A 103 -3.13 -28.58 15.46
CA ASN A 103 -3.47 -29.07 16.80
C ASN A 103 -4.10 -27.98 17.69
N GLY A 104 -4.22 -26.75 17.17
CA GLY A 104 -4.69 -25.59 17.92
C GLY A 104 -3.60 -24.91 18.77
N ASP A 105 -2.33 -25.29 18.64
CA ASP A 105 -1.23 -24.64 19.36
C ASP A 105 -0.79 -23.35 18.65
N ILE A 106 -0.47 -22.31 19.42
CA ILE A 106 0.14 -21.09 18.89
C ILE A 106 1.62 -21.39 18.59
N ILE A 107 2.00 -21.29 17.32
CA ILE A 107 3.36 -21.60 16.83
C ILE A 107 4.15 -20.37 16.39
N SER A 108 3.49 -19.22 16.25
CA SER A 108 4.15 -17.95 15.94
C SER A 108 3.30 -16.78 16.44
N VAL A 109 3.98 -15.78 17.00
CA VAL A 109 3.38 -14.55 17.54
C VAL A 109 4.20 -13.35 17.08
N SER A 110 3.54 -12.36 16.47
CA SER A 110 4.13 -11.05 16.17
C SER A 110 3.31 -9.96 16.84
N ARG A 111 3.98 -9.08 17.60
CA ARG A 111 3.35 -8.03 18.41
C ARG A 111 3.91 -6.67 18.04
N LYS A 112 3.03 -5.69 17.91
CA LYS A 112 3.39 -4.27 17.75
C LYS A 112 2.46 -3.39 18.55
N PRO A 113 2.96 -2.32 19.16
CA PRO A 113 2.09 -1.39 19.86
C PRO A 113 1.21 -0.64 18.84
N LEU A 114 0.00 -0.27 19.25
CA LEU A 114 -0.88 0.58 18.44
C LEU A 114 -0.42 2.05 18.47
N ASN A 115 -0.01 2.52 19.65
CA ASN A 115 0.51 3.86 19.90
C ASN A 115 2.00 3.82 20.25
N LYS A 116 2.67 4.98 20.47
CA LYS A 116 4.03 5.04 21.06
C LYS A 116 3.98 4.52 22.51
N ALA A 117 3.87 3.20 22.67
CA ALA A 117 3.72 2.56 23.96
C ALA A 117 5.04 2.63 24.74
N ASN A 118 4.94 2.96 26.03
CA ASN A 118 6.09 3.00 26.95
C ASN A 118 6.43 1.61 27.53
N CYS A 119 5.72 0.55 27.10
CA CYS A 119 6.03 -0.81 27.49
C CYS A 119 7.34 -1.28 26.83
N ASN A 120 8.36 -1.58 27.65
CA ASN A 120 9.57 -2.34 27.29
C ASN A 120 9.25 -3.81 26.95
N SER A 121 8.25 -4.08 26.11
CA SER A 121 7.99 -5.44 25.66
C SER A 121 8.96 -5.79 24.52
N THR A 122 9.43 -7.04 24.51
CA THR A 122 10.29 -7.56 23.45
C THR A 122 9.43 -7.75 22.19
N TYR A 123 9.23 -6.67 21.44
CA TYR A 123 8.52 -6.72 20.16
C TYR A 123 9.34 -7.56 19.18
N SER A 124 8.76 -8.66 18.69
CA SER A 124 9.42 -9.48 17.69
C SER A 124 9.34 -8.79 16.34
N ASN A 125 10.47 -8.26 15.88
CA ASN A 125 10.61 -7.62 14.58
C ASN A 125 10.53 -8.62 13.41
N SER A 126 10.66 -9.93 13.68
CA SER A 126 10.60 -10.98 12.65
C SER A 126 9.96 -12.24 13.21
N ALA A 127 8.78 -12.57 12.68
CA ALA A 127 8.06 -13.80 13.00
C ALA A 127 8.02 -14.71 11.77
N SER A 128 8.18 -16.01 11.98
CA SER A 128 8.07 -17.01 10.92
C SER A 128 7.60 -18.34 11.49
N PHE A 129 7.04 -19.19 10.64
CA PHE A 129 6.65 -20.55 11.03
C PHE A 129 6.81 -21.53 9.87
N SER A 130 6.96 -22.81 10.19
CA SER A 130 7.01 -23.90 9.22
C SER A 130 5.77 -24.77 9.33
N THR A 131 5.32 -25.31 8.21
CA THR A 131 4.13 -26.16 8.15
C THR A 131 4.47 -27.61 7.84
N ASP A 132 3.56 -28.52 8.20
CA ASP A 132 3.67 -29.95 7.88
C ASP A 132 3.57 -30.24 6.39
N PHE A 133 2.97 -29.33 5.61
CA PHE A 133 2.97 -29.34 4.16
C PHE A 133 4.24 -28.72 3.55
N GLY A 134 5.30 -28.50 4.34
CA GLY A 134 6.64 -28.17 3.84
C GLY A 134 6.80 -26.74 3.32
N VAL A 135 6.02 -25.78 3.85
CA VAL A 135 6.17 -24.35 3.55
C VAL A 135 6.65 -23.61 4.77
N LYS A 136 7.63 -22.71 4.59
CA LYS A 136 8.03 -21.73 5.59
C LYS A 136 7.44 -20.37 5.23
N PHE A 137 6.74 -19.76 6.18
CA PHE A 137 6.10 -18.46 6.03
C PHE A 137 6.82 -17.42 6.87
N GLY A 138 7.07 -16.24 6.29
CA GLY A 138 7.25 -15.01 7.08
C GLY A 138 5.89 -14.46 7.53
N VAL A 139 5.83 -13.85 8.71
CA VAL A 139 4.62 -13.26 9.27
C VAL A 139 4.84 -11.77 9.46
N PHE A 140 4.11 -10.98 8.68
CA PHE A 140 4.20 -9.52 8.65
C PHE A 140 2.89 -8.87 9.08
N MET A 141 3.00 -7.67 9.63
CA MET A 141 1.92 -6.69 9.61
C MET A 141 2.03 -5.83 8.34
N GLU A 142 0.96 -5.15 7.95
CA GLU A 142 0.94 -4.46 6.66
C GLU A 142 2.03 -3.37 6.54
N GLU A 143 2.36 -2.68 7.63
CA GLU A 143 3.46 -1.71 7.67
C GLU A 143 4.85 -2.32 7.42
N ASP A 144 5.04 -3.62 7.66
CA ASP A 144 6.35 -4.28 7.46
C ASP A 144 6.76 -4.31 6.00
N ILE A 145 5.80 -4.25 5.08
CA ILE A 145 6.07 -4.23 3.63
C ILE A 145 6.98 -3.04 3.26
N ILE A 146 6.76 -1.90 3.91
CA ILE A 146 7.52 -0.66 3.64
C ILE A 146 8.92 -0.75 4.21
N ASN A 147 9.14 -1.53 5.27
CA ASN A 147 10.45 -1.70 5.90
C ASN A 147 11.20 -2.97 5.47
N ALA A 148 10.55 -3.89 4.76
CA ALA A 148 11.15 -5.13 4.28
C ALA A 148 12.36 -4.88 3.38
N GLN A 149 13.58 -5.08 3.90
CA GLN A 149 14.83 -4.96 3.14
C GLN A 149 15.22 -6.30 2.50
N ASP A 150 15.12 -7.39 3.27
CA ASP A 150 15.48 -8.73 2.84
C ASP A 150 14.27 -9.64 2.70
N ILE A 151 14.31 -10.51 1.69
CA ILE A 151 13.25 -11.47 1.38
C ILE A 151 13.76 -12.87 1.67
N ASP A 152 13.54 -13.29 2.91
CA ASP A 152 14.05 -14.58 3.41
C ASP A 152 13.17 -15.78 3.01
N PHE A 153 11.93 -15.52 2.58
CA PHE A 153 10.94 -16.57 2.34
C PHE A 153 10.24 -16.39 0.99
N SER A 154 9.79 -17.49 0.39
CA SER A 154 8.94 -17.44 -0.82
C SER A 154 7.46 -17.21 -0.50
N ASN A 155 7.06 -17.28 0.78
CA ASN A 155 5.67 -17.18 1.20
C ASN A 155 5.57 -16.29 2.44
N TYR A 156 4.61 -15.38 2.44
CA TYR A 156 4.32 -14.49 3.56
C TYR A 156 2.84 -14.50 3.90
N VAL A 157 2.55 -14.46 5.20
CA VAL A 157 1.23 -14.16 5.76
C VAL A 157 1.26 -12.70 6.21
N ILE A 158 0.31 -11.91 5.74
CA ILE A 158 0.17 -10.49 6.12
C ILE A 158 -1.20 -10.25 6.74
N LEU A 159 -1.17 -9.89 8.02
CA LEU A 159 -2.33 -9.70 8.90
C LEU A 159 -2.26 -8.33 9.57
N GLY A 160 -3.41 -7.72 9.87
CA GLY A 160 -3.49 -6.38 10.46
C GLY A 160 -3.41 -5.30 9.39
N SER A 161 -4.57 -4.78 9.02
CA SER A 161 -4.75 -3.68 8.08
C SER A 161 -4.46 -2.33 8.74
N TRP A 162 -4.17 -1.30 7.95
CA TRP A 162 -4.12 0.06 8.48
C TRP A 162 -5.52 0.58 8.84
N PRO A 163 -5.64 1.34 9.95
CA PRO A 163 -6.84 2.10 10.24
C PRO A 163 -7.16 3.02 9.07
N ARG A 164 -8.42 2.99 8.59
CA ARG A 164 -8.88 3.58 7.33
C ARG A 164 -8.80 5.13 7.22
N GLN A 165 -8.05 5.81 8.09
CA GLN A 165 -8.00 7.27 8.11
C GLN A 165 -6.82 7.88 7.33
N SER A 166 -5.88 7.07 6.83
CA SER A 166 -4.59 7.59 6.39
C SER A 166 -4.16 7.22 4.98
N GLY A 167 -4.39 8.14 4.04
CA GLY A 167 -3.85 8.06 2.68
C GLY A 167 -4.67 7.18 1.74
N LYS A 168 -4.84 7.65 0.51
CA LYS A 168 -5.67 7.00 -0.52
C LYS A 168 -5.02 5.72 -1.11
N LEU A 169 -3.83 5.29 -0.65
CA LEU A 169 -3.19 4.05 -1.11
C LEU A 169 -3.73 2.81 -0.38
N HIS A 170 -4.64 2.07 -1.00
CA HIS A 170 -5.27 0.90 -0.38
C HIS A 170 -4.28 -0.29 -0.20
N ALA A 171 -4.20 -0.79 1.03
CA ALA A 171 -3.61 -2.06 1.49
C ALA A 171 -3.40 -3.18 0.45
N SER A 172 -4.47 -3.52 -0.28
CA SER A 172 -4.49 -4.63 -1.24
C SER A 172 -3.59 -4.40 -2.44
N GLN A 173 -3.45 -3.15 -2.89
CA GLN A 173 -2.54 -2.82 -3.99
C GLN A 173 -1.10 -3.00 -3.56
N LEU A 174 -0.72 -2.43 -2.41
CA LEU A 174 0.65 -2.53 -1.92
C LEU A 174 1.08 -3.99 -1.76
N LYS A 175 0.19 -4.86 -1.24
CA LYS A 175 0.42 -6.30 -1.12
C LYS A 175 0.55 -7.01 -2.46
N ALA A 176 -0.31 -6.69 -3.43
CA ALA A 176 -0.24 -7.24 -4.78
C ALA A 176 1.05 -6.82 -5.51
N SER A 177 1.39 -5.54 -5.42
CA SER A 177 2.60 -4.94 -5.98
C SER A 177 3.85 -5.54 -5.34
N TRP A 178 3.87 -5.66 -4.02
CA TRP A 178 4.98 -6.26 -3.29
C TRP A 178 5.18 -7.73 -3.69
N ALA A 179 4.12 -8.53 -3.71
CA ALA A 179 4.19 -9.93 -4.18
C ALA A 179 4.75 -10.02 -5.61
N PHE A 180 4.37 -9.09 -6.48
CA PHE A 180 4.81 -9.02 -7.86
C PHE A 180 6.30 -8.64 -8.01
N ILE A 181 6.76 -7.55 -7.38
CA ILE A 181 8.16 -7.12 -7.49
C ILE A 181 9.12 -8.10 -6.79
N SER A 182 8.68 -8.66 -5.68
CA SER A 182 9.46 -9.56 -4.82
C SER A 182 9.44 -11.02 -5.26
N LYS A 183 8.58 -11.39 -6.23
CA LYS A 183 8.46 -12.77 -6.74
C LYS A 183 8.06 -13.81 -5.67
N ILE A 184 7.29 -13.37 -4.68
CA ILE A 184 6.82 -14.17 -3.54
C ILE A 184 5.31 -14.42 -3.61
N ASN A 185 4.85 -15.36 -2.79
CA ASN A 185 3.44 -15.53 -2.48
C ASN A 185 3.08 -14.72 -1.24
N VAL A 186 1.93 -14.05 -1.29
CA VAL A 186 1.38 -13.30 -0.17
C VAL A 186 -0.05 -13.76 0.08
N VAL A 187 -0.30 -14.26 1.28
CA VAL A 187 -1.65 -14.55 1.77
C VAL A 187 -2.01 -13.45 2.76
N SER A 188 -3.13 -12.76 2.54
CA SER A 188 -3.62 -11.72 3.42
C SER A 188 -5.14 -11.79 3.54
N THR A 189 -5.70 -11.20 4.59
CA THR A 189 -7.15 -11.16 4.84
C THR A 189 -7.94 -10.55 3.68
N ASN A 190 -7.32 -9.66 2.90
CA ASN A 190 -7.95 -8.99 1.77
C ASN A 190 -7.60 -9.55 0.38
N GLY A 191 -6.77 -10.60 0.30
CA GLY A 191 -6.37 -11.16 -0.97
C GLY A 191 -5.25 -12.20 -0.90
N VAL A 192 -5.17 -13.00 -1.97
CA VAL A 192 -4.10 -13.99 -2.17
C VAL A 192 -3.39 -13.69 -3.48
N TYR A 193 -2.10 -13.35 -3.37
CA TYR A 193 -1.24 -12.83 -4.43
C TYR A 193 -0.04 -13.75 -4.67
N GLY A 194 0.50 -13.74 -5.89
CA GLY A 194 1.61 -14.61 -6.31
C GLY A 194 1.19 -15.71 -7.29
N ASN A 195 1.69 -16.93 -7.09
CA ASN A 195 1.50 -18.07 -7.99
C ASN A 195 0.17 -18.80 -7.74
N THR A 196 -0.95 -18.12 -7.97
CA THR A 196 -2.26 -18.63 -7.60
C THR A 196 -2.98 -19.29 -8.79
N GLY A 197 -3.63 -20.44 -8.53
CA GLY A 197 -4.59 -21.06 -9.42
C GLY A 197 -5.96 -20.36 -9.41
N ALA A 198 -6.95 -21.01 -10.01
CA ALA A 198 -8.33 -20.54 -9.98
C ALA A 198 -8.87 -20.48 -8.55
N ALA A 199 -9.75 -19.52 -8.29
CA ALA A 199 -10.39 -19.36 -6.99
C ALA A 199 -11.63 -20.26 -6.89
N ILE A 200 -11.73 -21.01 -5.80
CA ILE A 200 -12.95 -21.71 -5.37
C ILE A 200 -13.67 -20.79 -4.40
N LYS A 201 -14.95 -20.49 -4.65
CA LYS A 201 -15.77 -19.64 -3.80
C LYS A 201 -16.91 -20.44 -3.19
N SER A 202 -17.11 -20.31 -1.88
CA SER A 202 -18.28 -20.84 -1.16
C SER A 202 -18.71 -19.79 -0.14
N ASN A 203 -19.97 -19.37 -0.19
CA ASN A 203 -20.55 -18.33 0.67
C ASN A 203 -19.61 -17.13 0.89
N ASN A 204 -18.94 -17.11 2.04
CA ASN A 204 -18.06 -16.05 2.50
C ASN A 204 -16.57 -16.43 2.45
N ILE A 205 -16.19 -17.61 1.98
CA ILE A 205 -14.80 -18.07 1.88
C ILE A 205 -14.36 -18.15 0.41
N ILE A 206 -13.15 -17.65 0.15
CA ILE A 206 -12.45 -17.80 -1.11
C ILE A 206 -11.19 -18.61 -0.85
N VAL A 207 -11.04 -19.74 -1.55
CA VAL A 207 -9.84 -20.58 -1.51
C VAL A 207 -9.09 -20.45 -2.82
N LYS A 208 -7.77 -20.27 -2.76
CA LYS A 208 -6.88 -20.36 -3.92
C LYS A 208 -5.80 -21.40 -3.68
N GLU A 209 -5.51 -22.19 -4.71
CA GLU A 209 -4.30 -23.02 -4.74
C GLU A 209 -3.08 -22.16 -5.06
N ILE A 210 -1.98 -22.42 -4.38
CA ILE A 210 -0.74 -21.64 -4.47
C ILE A 210 0.44 -22.60 -4.63
N LYS A 211 1.32 -22.36 -5.60
CA LYS A 211 2.58 -23.12 -5.69
C LYS A 211 3.55 -22.71 -4.59
N LYS A 212 4.15 -23.69 -3.90
CA LYS A 212 4.98 -23.47 -2.71
C LYS A 212 6.22 -22.59 -2.95
N ASN A 213 6.89 -22.72 -4.09
CA ASN A 213 8.20 -22.10 -4.34
C ASN A 213 8.17 -20.69 -4.94
N GLY A 214 7.14 -19.88 -4.66
CA GLY A 214 6.97 -18.56 -5.28
C GLY A 214 6.80 -18.64 -6.81
N ASN A 215 6.90 -17.51 -7.52
CA ASN A 215 6.81 -17.47 -8.99
C ASN A 215 8.00 -16.72 -9.58
N ASN A 216 8.66 -17.27 -10.61
CA ASN A 216 9.63 -16.52 -11.41
C ASN A 216 8.98 -15.46 -12.32
N LYS A 217 7.64 -15.50 -12.49
CA LYS A 217 6.82 -14.59 -13.31
C LYS A 217 5.48 -14.28 -12.62
N PRO A 218 5.46 -13.64 -11.45
CA PRO A 218 4.21 -13.29 -10.77
C PRO A 218 3.35 -12.41 -11.67
N LYS A 219 2.03 -12.55 -11.57
CA LYS A 219 1.09 -11.65 -12.24
C LYS A 219 0.70 -10.54 -11.28
N LEU A 220 0.86 -9.29 -11.70
CA LEU A 220 0.31 -8.16 -10.94
C LEU A 220 -1.22 -8.28 -10.98
N GLN A 221 -1.83 -8.40 -9.81
CA GLN A 221 -3.29 -8.52 -9.69
C GLN A 221 -3.92 -7.12 -9.64
N SER A 222 -4.94 -6.91 -10.47
CA SER A 222 -5.76 -5.69 -10.46
C SER A 222 -6.51 -5.56 -9.14
N SER A 223 -6.55 -4.36 -8.56
CA SER A 223 -7.34 -4.08 -7.36
C SER A 223 -7.94 -2.67 -7.39
N SER A 224 -9.14 -2.54 -6.81
CA SER A 224 -9.93 -1.31 -6.80
C SER A 224 -9.25 -0.21 -6.01
N TYR A 225 -9.29 1.02 -6.54
CA TYR A 225 -8.55 2.16 -6.04
C TYR A 225 -9.36 3.45 -6.05
N ASP A 226 -9.16 4.28 -5.02
CA ASP A 226 -9.49 5.69 -5.06
C ASP A 226 -8.18 6.45 -5.26
N PHE A 227 -7.98 7.08 -6.42
CA PHE A 227 -6.69 7.66 -6.77
C PHE A 227 -6.40 8.96 -6.00
N PRO A 228 -5.18 9.16 -5.45
CA PRO A 228 -4.79 10.37 -4.78
C PRO A 228 -4.61 11.55 -5.71
N ASP A 229 -4.70 12.74 -5.15
CA ASP A 229 -4.72 13.94 -5.96
C ASP A 229 -3.43 14.06 -6.78
N LEU A 230 -3.60 14.43 -8.06
CA LEU A 230 -2.47 14.68 -8.96
C LEU A 230 -1.98 16.10 -8.69
N ALA A 231 -0.74 16.21 -8.23
CA ALA A 231 -0.09 17.50 -8.00
C ALA A 231 0.05 18.30 -9.30
N ARG A 232 0.31 17.58 -10.40
CA ARG A 232 0.31 18.13 -11.76
C ARG A 232 -0.17 17.08 -12.74
N SER A 233 -1.04 17.46 -13.67
CA SER A 233 -1.52 16.55 -14.71
C SER A 233 -1.72 17.25 -16.05
N VAL A 234 -1.66 16.46 -17.11
CA VAL A 234 -1.94 16.86 -18.49
C VAL A 234 -2.97 15.89 -19.05
N LYS A 235 -3.98 16.42 -19.75
CA LYS A 235 -4.97 15.60 -20.44
C LYS A 235 -4.32 14.91 -21.64
N LEU A 236 -4.48 13.60 -21.72
CA LEU A 236 -3.96 12.78 -22.79
C LEU A 236 -4.75 13.05 -24.08
N ASP A 237 -4.05 13.42 -25.14
CA ASP A 237 -4.63 13.49 -26.48
C ASP A 237 -4.76 12.07 -27.07
N LEU A 238 -6.00 11.57 -27.11
CA LEU A 238 -6.28 10.23 -27.61
C LEU A 238 -6.06 10.10 -29.12
N GLU A 239 -6.20 11.18 -29.90
CA GLU A 239 -5.98 11.14 -31.35
C GLU A 239 -4.47 11.03 -31.65
N LEU A 240 -3.64 11.79 -30.94
CA LEU A 240 -2.19 11.64 -31.03
C LEU A 240 -1.71 10.30 -30.47
N ALA A 241 -2.37 9.78 -29.43
CA ALA A 241 -2.05 8.48 -28.86
C ALA A 241 -2.31 7.31 -29.82
N MET A 242 -3.16 7.47 -30.85
CA MET A 242 -3.27 6.46 -31.93
C MET A 242 -1.95 6.27 -32.70
N GLN A 243 -1.17 7.34 -32.86
CA GLN A 243 0.13 7.33 -33.55
C GLN A 243 1.30 7.03 -32.60
N GLY A 244 1.09 7.18 -31.30
CA GLY A 244 2.10 7.06 -30.26
C GLY A 244 2.45 8.42 -29.70
N TYR A 245 1.91 8.70 -28.52
CA TYR A 245 2.05 9.97 -27.82
C TYR A 245 3.16 9.91 -26.77
N LYS A 246 3.95 10.97 -26.65
CA LYS A 246 4.97 11.13 -25.61
C LYS A 246 4.69 12.38 -24.80
N GLU A 247 4.77 12.28 -23.49
CA GLU A 247 4.53 13.41 -22.58
C GLU A 247 5.47 13.37 -21.40
N ASN A 248 5.92 14.55 -20.97
CA ASN A 248 6.79 14.71 -19.81
C ASN A 248 6.10 15.62 -18.80
N VAL A 249 5.74 15.08 -17.63
CA VAL A 249 5.11 15.86 -16.56
C VAL A 249 6.06 15.87 -15.37
N CYS A 250 6.47 17.07 -14.94
CA CYS A 250 7.35 17.26 -13.78
C CYS A 250 6.68 18.08 -12.69
N PHE A 251 6.88 17.68 -11.44
CA PHE A 251 6.51 18.42 -10.26
C PHE A 251 7.61 18.26 -9.21
N GLU A 252 8.16 19.38 -8.72
CA GLU A 252 9.36 19.41 -7.88
C GLU A 252 10.51 18.62 -8.51
N GLU A 253 11.07 17.66 -7.78
CA GLU A 253 12.22 16.83 -8.18
C GLU A 253 11.81 15.58 -8.98
N VAL A 254 10.51 15.31 -9.13
CA VAL A 254 10.00 14.12 -9.83
C VAL A 254 9.52 14.50 -11.23
N CYS A 255 10.14 13.88 -12.23
CA CYS A 255 9.72 13.94 -13.63
C CYS A 255 9.24 12.57 -14.10
N CYS A 256 8.03 12.52 -14.65
CA CYS A 256 7.41 11.34 -15.19
C CYS A 256 7.38 11.42 -16.71
N HIS A 257 7.97 10.42 -17.36
CA HIS A 257 8.03 10.28 -18.81
C HIS A 257 7.03 9.23 -19.25
N PHE A 258 6.05 9.64 -20.05
CA PHE A 258 4.97 8.79 -20.54
C PHE A 258 5.15 8.52 -22.03
N TYR A 259 4.93 7.28 -22.43
CA TYR A 259 4.65 6.91 -23.81
C TYR A 259 3.35 6.12 -23.86
N VAL A 260 2.41 6.55 -24.69
CA VAL A 260 1.09 5.94 -24.80
C VAL A 260 0.75 5.69 -26.25
N ARG A 261 0.41 4.45 -26.59
CA ARG A 261 -0.06 4.05 -27.91
C ARG A 261 -1.38 3.29 -27.81
N LEU A 262 -2.40 3.80 -28.46
CA LEU A 262 -3.70 3.15 -28.55
C LEU A 262 -3.72 2.11 -29.68
N ALA A 263 -4.50 1.05 -29.49
CA ALA A 263 -4.89 0.14 -30.57
C ALA A 263 -6.21 0.58 -31.20
N GLY A 264 -7.08 1.22 -30.42
CA GLY A 264 -8.37 1.74 -30.86
C GLY A 264 -9.04 2.55 -29.77
N LYS A 265 -9.90 3.47 -30.21
CA LYS A 265 -10.75 4.29 -29.36
C LYS A 265 -12.19 3.82 -29.53
N GLY A 266 -12.79 3.31 -28.46
CA GLY A 266 -14.21 2.99 -28.43
C GLY A 266 -15.09 4.26 -28.35
N ASN A 267 -16.40 4.06 -28.22
CA ASN A 267 -17.40 5.14 -28.25
C ASN A 267 -17.59 5.84 -26.89
N SER A 268 -16.63 5.71 -25.96
CA SER A 268 -16.78 6.14 -24.58
C SER A 268 -16.35 7.60 -24.36
N ASP A 269 -17.11 8.35 -23.57
CA ASP A 269 -16.77 9.72 -23.08
C ASP A 269 -15.63 9.74 -22.03
N VAL A 270 -14.85 8.67 -21.94
CA VAL A 270 -13.74 8.56 -20.98
C VAL A 270 -12.56 9.34 -21.50
N SER A 271 -12.09 10.29 -20.71
CA SER A 271 -10.81 10.97 -20.93
C SER A 271 -9.73 10.35 -20.04
N TYR A 272 -8.47 10.62 -20.34
CA TYR A 272 -7.34 10.16 -19.55
C TYR A 272 -6.43 11.34 -19.21
N ASN A 273 -5.89 11.34 -17.99
CA ASN A 273 -4.84 12.26 -17.60
C ASN A 273 -3.58 11.47 -17.26
N VAL A 274 -2.43 12.04 -17.63
CA VAL A 274 -1.12 11.62 -17.16
C VAL A 274 -0.57 12.66 -16.21
N GLY A 275 0.13 12.25 -15.15
CA GLY A 275 0.56 13.20 -14.14
C GLY A 275 1.50 12.67 -13.07
N VAL A 276 1.93 13.61 -12.22
CA VAL A 276 2.71 13.37 -11.02
C VAL A 276 1.76 13.40 -9.82
N HIS A 277 1.82 12.34 -9.01
CA HIS A 277 1.17 12.25 -7.72
C HIS A 277 2.15 12.67 -6.62
N THR A 278 1.70 13.48 -5.67
CA THR A 278 2.35 13.70 -4.37
C THR A 278 1.33 13.57 -3.26
N GLY A 279 1.73 13.04 -2.12
CA GLY A 279 0.85 12.85 -0.98
C GLY A 279 1.58 12.30 0.24
N THR A 280 0.78 11.91 1.22
CA THR A 280 1.25 11.28 2.45
C THR A 280 0.42 10.03 2.72
N MET A 281 1.02 9.10 3.46
CA MET A 281 0.41 7.86 3.91
C MET A 281 0.81 7.64 5.36
N ASP A 282 -0.13 7.25 6.22
CA ASP A 282 0.24 6.78 7.56
C ASP A 282 0.41 5.27 7.54
N VAL A 283 1.52 4.83 8.13
CA VAL A 283 2.05 3.48 8.15
C VAL A 283 2.27 3.11 9.61
N GLY A 284 1.29 2.44 10.21
CA GLY A 284 1.29 2.24 11.66
C GLY A 284 1.24 3.58 12.40
N SER A 285 2.29 3.91 13.14
CA SER A 285 2.41 5.15 13.92
C SER A 285 3.24 6.25 13.25
N GLN A 286 3.58 6.10 11.97
CA GLN A 286 4.45 7.01 11.23
C GLN A 286 3.75 7.52 9.97
N THR A 287 3.97 8.78 9.60
CA THR A 287 3.55 9.33 8.31
C THR A 287 4.73 9.34 7.35
N VAL A 288 4.56 8.74 6.17
CA VAL A 288 5.57 8.70 5.09
C VAL A 288 5.09 9.48 3.88
N ALA A 289 6.03 10.07 3.14
CA ALA A 289 5.74 10.75 1.89
C ALA A 289 5.55 9.76 0.73
N THR A 290 4.56 10.03 -0.12
CA THR A 290 4.30 9.26 -1.34
C THR A 290 4.44 10.16 -2.56
N ARG A 291 5.12 9.64 -3.59
CA ARG A 291 5.32 10.33 -4.88
C ARG A 291 5.15 9.32 -6.00
N GLY A 292 4.64 9.72 -7.16
CA GLY A 292 4.42 8.74 -8.22
C GLY A 292 4.09 9.30 -9.59
N CYS A 293 4.11 8.40 -10.58
CA CYS A 293 3.78 8.69 -11.96
C CYS A 293 2.56 7.88 -12.37
N VAL A 294 1.56 8.53 -12.97
CA VAL A 294 0.23 7.95 -13.06
C VAL A 294 -0.44 8.30 -14.38
N LEU A 295 -1.09 7.31 -14.97
CA LEU A 295 -2.14 7.46 -15.98
C LEU A 295 -3.47 7.04 -15.34
N VAL A 296 -4.45 7.93 -15.39
CA VAL A 296 -5.77 7.73 -14.78
C VAL A 296 -6.87 8.04 -15.79
N ALA A 297 -7.91 7.21 -15.80
CA ALA A 297 -9.14 7.47 -16.53
C ALA A 297 -10.05 8.43 -15.74
N CYS A 298 -10.70 9.35 -16.45
CA CYS A 298 -11.49 10.44 -15.88
C CYS A 298 -12.90 10.45 -16.49
N ALA A 299 -13.91 10.73 -15.66
CA ALA A 299 -15.29 10.87 -16.11
C ALA A 299 -15.53 12.29 -16.66
N GLY A 300 -15.90 12.41 -17.94
CA GLY A 300 -16.33 13.68 -18.52
C GLY A 300 -15.21 14.56 -19.08
N SER A 301 -15.56 15.81 -19.40
CA SER A 301 -14.68 16.82 -20.01
C SER A 301 -13.75 17.52 -19.02
N ASP A 302 -14.08 17.45 -17.73
CA ASP A 302 -13.54 18.34 -16.69
C ASP A 302 -12.29 17.77 -16.02
N GLN A 303 -11.47 18.69 -15.51
CA GLN A 303 -10.15 18.47 -14.94
C GLN A 303 -10.12 17.60 -13.66
N SER A 304 -11.27 17.33 -13.03
CA SER A 304 -11.32 16.52 -11.81
C SER A 304 -11.48 15.04 -12.16
N CYS A 305 -10.38 14.29 -12.16
CA CYS A 305 -10.37 12.82 -12.27
C CYS A 305 -10.83 12.12 -10.97
N SER A 306 -11.58 12.82 -10.12
CA SER A 306 -12.11 12.29 -8.87
C SER A 306 -13.31 11.40 -9.17
N VAL A 307 -13.10 10.09 -9.00
CA VAL A 307 -14.13 9.05 -9.00
C VAL A 307 -14.79 8.82 -10.36
N LEU A 308 -14.24 7.85 -11.10
CA LEU A 308 -15.02 7.20 -12.14
C LEU A 308 -16.21 6.47 -11.51
N SER A 309 -17.43 6.90 -11.81
CA SER A 309 -18.64 6.08 -11.60
C SER A 309 -18.76 4.93 -12.60
N ARG A 310 -17.94 4.93 -13.67
CA ARG A 310 -17.92 3.89 -14.71
C ARG A 310 -16.77 2.92 -14.48
N ASN A 311 -17.10 1.66 -14.21
CA ASN A 311 -16.17 0.53 -14.07
C ASN A 311 -15.58 0.04 -15.41
N SER A 312 -15.84 0.75 -16.51
CA SER A 312 -15.42 0.34 -17.85
C SER A 312 -14.95 1.51 -18.71
N SER A 313 -13.78 1.36 -19.33
CA SER A 313 -13.34 2.14 -20.49
C SER A 313 -13.34 1.26 -21.74
N ASP A 314 -13.88 1.79 -22.84
CA ASP A 314 -13.86 1.11 -24.15
C ASP A 314 -12.58 1.46 -24.95
N VAL A 315 -11.54 1.91 -24.25
CA VAL A 315 -10.26 2.29 -24.85
C VAL A 315 -9.29 1.14 -24.74
N THR A 316 -8.71 0.74 -25.87
CA THR A 316 -7.71 -0.31 -25.93
C THR A 316 -6.34 0.30 -26.14
N PHE A 317 -5.43 0.02 -25.21
CA PHE A 317 -4.04 0.43 -25.27
C PHE A 317 -3.21 -0.67 -25.91
N LYS A 318 -2.48 -0.33 -26.97
CA LYS A 318 -1.46 -1.21 -27.55
C LYS A 318 -0.23 -1.28 -26.64
N THR A 319 0.23 -0.12 -26.18
CA THR A 319 1.41 -0.02 -25.30
C THR A 319 1.30 1.21 -24.41
N ILE A 320 1.64 1.07 -23.14
CA ILE A 320 1.86 2.19 -22.23
C ILE A 320 3.20 1.96 -21.55
N SER A 321 4.02 3.00 -21.48
CA SER A 321 5.29 3.00 -20.76
C SER A 321 5.36 4.25 -19.88
N ILE A 322 5.75 4.05 -18.62
CA ILE A 322 6.04 5.10 -17.65
C ILE A 322 7.46 4.89 -17.18
N SER A 323 8.29 5.93 -17.26
CA SER A 323 9.62 5.92 -16.65
C SER A 323 9.87 7.17 -15.81
N SER A 324 10.61 6.99 -14.72
CA SER A 324 10.99 8.08 -13.82
C SER A 324 12.22 7.70 -12.99
N ASN A 325 12.86 8.72 -12.42
CA ASN A 325 13.98 8.57 -11.50
C ASN A 325 13.50 8.94 -10.09
N PHE A 326 13.49 7.95 -9.20
CA PHE A 326 13.12 8.13 -7.80
C PHE A 326 14.36 8.15 -6.90
N SER A 327 14.22 8.64 -5.67
CA SER A 327 15.28 8.59 -4.66
C SER A 327 15.65 7.13 -4.33
N GLN A 328 16.94 6.87 -4.07
CA GLN A 328 17.39 5.54 -3.63
C GLN A 328 16.78 5.10 -2.30
N ASP A 329 16.46 6.05 -1.42
CA ASP A 329 15.84 5.82 -0.11
C ASP A 329 14.33 5.55 -0.21
N SER A 330 13.78 5.39 -1.42
CA SER A 330 12.36 5.13 -1.63
C SER A 330 12.12 3.76 -2.26
N LYS A 331 10.95 3.18 -1.98
CA LYS A 331 10.49 1.89 -2.54
C LYS A 331 9.39 2.12 -3.55
N GLN A 332 9.54 1.56 -4.75
CA GLN A 332 8.60 1.76 -5.84
C GLN A 332 7.74 0.52 -6.06
N PHE A 333 6.44 0.76 -6.22
CA PHE A 333 5.40 -0.23 -6.35
C PHE A 333 4.60 0.03 -7.64
N PRO A 334 4.48 -0.96 -8.54
CA PRO A 334 3.62 -0.85 -9.72
C PRO A 334 2.16 -0.95 -9.28
N ILE A 335 1.32 0.01 -9.68
CA ILE A 335 -0.12 0.01 -9.41
C ILE A 335 -0.90 -0.16 -10.72
N LEU A 336 -2.00 -0.91 -10.62
CA LEU A 336 -2.79 -1.29 -11.79
C LEU A 336 -4.25 -1.55 -11.41
N GLN A 337 -5.15 -0.97 -12.20
CA GLN A 337 -6.57 -1.29 -12.18
C GLN A 337 -7.11 -1.44 -13.60
N THR A 338 -7.38 -2.69 -13.98
CA THR A 338 -7.98 -3.09 -15.26
C THR A 338 -8.69 -4.45 -15.10
N THR A 339 -9.56 -4.79 -16.05
CA THR A 339 -10.20 -6.12 -16.13
C THR A 339 -9.42 -7.14 -16.98
N ASP A 340 -8.41 -6.72 -17.78
CA ASP A 340 -7.66 -7.63 -18.68
C ASP A 340 -6.16 -7.27 -18.70
N VAL A 341 -5.35 -8.12 -18.07
CA VAL A 341 -3.89 -7.95 -17.98
C VAL A 341 -3.18 -9.13 -18.61
N LYS A 342 -2.45 -8.88 -19.70
CA LYS A 342 -1.71 -9.92 -20.40
C LYS A 342 -0.21 -9.85 -20.17
N ASN A 343 0.41 -8.69 -20.33
CA ASN A 343 1.87 -8.54 -20.25
C ASN A 343 2.29 -7.23 -19.57
N ILE A 344 2.87 -7.34 -18.37
CA ILE A 344 3.45 -6.21 -17.63
C ILE A 344 4.94 -6.46 -17.43
N LYS A 345 5.73 -5.41 -17.63
CA LYS A 345 7.14 -5.36 -17.24
C LYS A 345 7.32 -4.25 -16.22
N PHE A 346 8.13 -4.52 -15.22
CA PHE A 346 8.51 -3.55 -14.20
C PHE A 346 9.98 -3.77 -13.89
N ASP A 347 10.79 -2.79 -14.28
CA ASP A 347 12.23 -2.86 -14.18
C ASP A 347 12.73 -1.73 -13.28
N GLN A 348 13.64 -2.06 -12.38
CA GLN A 348 14.29 -1.13 -11.48
C GLN A 348 15.80 -1.24 -11.68
N GLN A 349 16.45 -0.10 -11.94
CA GLN A 349 17.89 -0.02 -12.10
C GLN A 349 18.46 0.97 -11.09
N ASN A 350 19.42 0.51 -10.30
CA ASN A 350 20.11 1.36 -9.33
C ASN A 350 21.14 2.23 -10.07
N GLY A 351 20.91 3.54 -10.10
CA GLY A 351 21.90 4.54 -10.46
C GLY A 351 22.77 4.91 -9.26
N LYS A 352 23.65 5.93 -9.41
CA LYS A 352 24.55 6.38 -8.33
C LYS A 352 23.81 7.00 -7.15
N ASN A 353 22.81 7.86 -7.42
CA ASN A 353 22.04 8.60 -6.41
C ASN A 353 20.53 8.45 -6.57
N ASN A 354 20.09 7.77 -7.63
CA ASN A 354 18.68 7.58 -7.96
C ASN A 354 18.42 6.13 -8.36
N ARG A 355 17.14 5.75 -8.38
CA ARG A 355 16.67 4.48 -8.93
C ARG A 355 15.79 4.81 -10.14
N GLN A 356 16.26 4.41 -11.31
CA GLN A 356 15.48 4.51 -12.53
C GLN A 356 14.47 3.37 -12.54
N VAL A 357 13.19 3.72 -12.71
CA VAL A 357 12.10 2.75 -12.74
C VAL A 357 11.35 2.89 -14.04
N ASN A 358 11.10 1.76 -14.69
CA ASN A 358 10.32 1.67 -15.92
C ASN A 358 9.18 0.66 -15.71
N MET A 359 7.97 1.04 -16.07
CA MET A 359 6.79 0.18 -16.06
C MET A 359 6.14 0.19 -17.44
N GLU A 360 5.91 -0.99 -17.98
CA GLU A 360 5.32 -1.15 -19.31
C GLU A 360 4.16 -2.15 -19.26
N ILE A 361 3.11 -1.85 -20.01
CA ILE A 361 2.00 -2.79 -20.26
C ILE A 361 1.68 -2.83 -21.75
N TYR A 362 1.38 -4.03 -22.24
CA TYR A 362 1.05 -4.30 -23.63
C TYR A 362 -0.34 -4.91 -23.72
N GLU A 363 -1.10 -4.49 -24.75
CA GLU A 363 -2.44 -5.01 -25.06
C GLU A 363 -3.39 -4.98 -23.85
N CYS A 364 -3.60 -3.78 -23.29
CA CYS A 364 -4.46 -3.57 -22.14
C CYS A 364 -5.82 -3.03 -22.57
N ASN A 365 -6.89 -3.66 -22.08
CA ASN A 365 -8.26 -3.18 -22.23
C ASN A 365 -8.77 -2.63 -20.91
N ASN A 366 -9.81 -1.78 -20.95
CA ASN A 366 -10.52 -1.32 -19.77
C ASN A 366 -9.57 -0.84 -18.64
N LEU A 367 -8.64 0.04 -19.00
CA LEU A 367 -7.69 0.57 -18.05
C LEU A 367 -8.30 1.74 -17.30
N LEU A 368 -8.27 1.68 -15.97
CA LEU A 368 -8.72 2.77 -15.10
C LEU A 368 -7.53 3.49 -14.47
N HIS A 369 -6.55 2.72 -13.99
CA HIS A 369 -5.33 3.27 -13.37
C HIS A 369 -4.10 2.44 -13.76
N PHE A 370 -3.02 3.13 -14.09
CA PHE A 370 -1.70 2.55 -14.35
C PHE A 370 -0.63 3.50 -13.85
N GLY A 371 0.31 3.03 -13.05
CA GLY A 371 1.32 3.93 -12.50
C GLY A 371 2.37 3.28 -11.63
N ILE A 372 3.30 4.11 -11.20
CA ILE A 372 4.36 3.78 -10.25
C ILE A 372 4.15 4.67 -9.04
N VAL A 373 3.99 4.06 -7.86
CA VAL A 373 3.97 4.77 -6.58
C VAL A 373 5.26 4.50 -5.85
N SER A 374 5.94 5.54 -5.44
CA SER A 374 7.14 5.54 -4.62
C SER A 374 6.79 5.96 -3.21
N ILE A 375 7.22 5.17 -2.23
CA ILE A 375 7.05 5.44 -0.80
C ILE A 375 8.43 5.71 -0.22
N GLU A 376 8.60 6.86 0.43
CA GLU A 376 9.86 7.20 1.09
C GLU A 376 10.04 6.36 2.35
N SER A 377 11.27 5.86 2.59
CA SER A 377 11.54 5.00 3.74
C SER A 377 11.67 5.78 5.06
N LYS A 378 11.83 7.10 5.00
CA LYS A 378 11.96 7.96 6.18
C LYS A 378 10.62 8.64 6.47
N PRO A 379 10.16 8.62 7.73
CA PRO A 379 8.96 9.35 8.11
C PRO A 379 9.17 10.86 7.98
N ILE A 380 8.09 11.58 7.72
CA ILE A 380 8.11 13.04 7.53
C ILE A 380 8.63 13.75 8.80
N ASP A 381 8.34 13.21 9.97
CA ASP A 381 8.80 13.78 11.25
C ASP A 381 10.34 13.82 11.35
N GLU A 382 11.04 12.79 10.85
CA GLU A 382 12.52 12.76 10.80
C GLU A 382 13.10 13.72 9.76
N ILE A 383 12.34 14.03 8.69
CA ILE A 383 12.71 15.04 7.70
C ILE A 383 12.52 16.45 8.29
N SER A 384 11.52 16.64 9.15
CA SER A 384 11.23 17.91 9.81
C SER A 384 12.30 18.33 10.82
N GLU A 385 12.95 17.39 11.51
CA GLU A 385 14.05 17.71 12.44
C GLU A 385 15.25 18.34 11.71
N LYS A 386 15.52 17.95 10.45
CA LYS A 386 16.53 18.63 9.61
C LYS A 386 16.10 20.02 9.13
N PHE A 387 14.80 20.27 8.96
CA PHE A 387 14.29 21.58 8.58
C PHE A 387 14.15 22.54 9.77
N ASN A 388 13.91 22.01 10.98
CA ASN A 388 13.84 22.81 12.21
C ASN A 388 15.20 23.40 12.59
N ASP A 389 16.30 22.76 12.21
CA ASP A 389 17.65 23.31 12.40
C ASP A 389 17.89 24.54 11.49
N PHE A 390 17.28 24.56 10.30
CA PHE A 390 17.35 25.72 9.39
C PHE A 390 16.32 26.80 9.73
N SER A 391 15.12 26.41 10.16
CA SER A 391 14.07 27.34 10.62
C SER A 391 14.49 28.04 11.91
N SER A 392 15.09 27.35 12.87
CA SER A 392 15.59 27.99 14.10
C SER A 392 16.73 28.98 13.82
N TYR A 393 17.52 28.72 12.76
CA TYR A 393 18.56 29.65 12.30
C TYR A 393 17.97 30.92 11.67
N ILE A 394 16.94 30.79 10.81
CA ILE A 394 16.25 31.91 10.16
C ILE A 394 15.34 32.68 11.13
N SER A 395 14.72 31.99 12.10
CA SER A 395 13.88 32.56 13.14
C SER A 395 14.66 33.06 14.36
N SER A 396 15.99 32.99 14.34
CA SER A 396 16.79 33.63 15.38
C SER A 396 16.56 35.15 15.33
N GLU A 397 16.36 35.78 16.49
CA GLU A 397 16.10 37.23 16.61
C GLU A 397 17.12 38.07 15.83
N ASN A 398 18.36 37.59 15.72
CA ASN A 398 19.44 38.24 14.98
C ASN A 398 19.15 38.38 13.46
N VAL A 399 18.46 37.41 12.86
CA VAL A 399 18.13 37.43 11.42
C VAL A 399 16.91 38.32 11.15
N GLN A 400 15.92 38.32 12.03
CA GLN A 400 14.77 39.24 11.93
C GLN A 400 15.21 40.70 12.08
N VAL A 401 16.08 41.01 13.04
CA VAL A 401 16.66 42.36 13.21
C VAL A 401 17.45 42.78 11.97
N PHE A 402 18.17 41.86 11.33
CA PHE A 402 18.88 42.14 10.08
C PHE A 402 17.93 42.52 8.94
N PHE A 403 16.83 41.76 8.74
CA PHE A 403 15.85 42.06 7.71
C PHE A 403 15.09 43.37 7.99
N ASP A 404 14.71 43.64 9.23
CA ASP A 404 14.07 44.91 9.61
C ASP A 404 15.01 46.10 9.37
N TYR A 405 16.29 45.97 9.72
CA TYR A 405 17.30 46.99 9.45
C TYR A 405 17.47 47.26 7.95
N LEU A 406 17.53 46.20 7.14
CA LEU A 406 17.69 46.31 5.69
C LEU A 406 16.45 46.93 5.04
N TRP A 407 15.26 46.53 5.49
CA TRP A 407 13.98 47.02 4.98
C TRP A 407 13.77 48.51 5.29
N ILE A 408 14.14 48.96 6.50
CA ILE A 408 14.14 50.37 6.88
C ILE A 408 15.16 51.16 6.04
N ARG A 409 16.40 50.65 5.90
CA ARG A 409 17.44 51.34 5.12
C ARG A 409 17.15 51.42 3.63
N LEU A 410 16.37 50.51 3.08
CA LEU A 410 16.03 50.52 1.65
C LEU A 410 14.81 51.38 1.35
N ARG A 411 13.75 51.31 2.18
CA ARG A 411 12.49 52.05 1.92
C ARG A 411 12.59 53.55 2.18
N VAL A 412 13.28 53.98 3.24
CA VAL A 412 13.40 55.40 3.58
C VAL A 412 14.03 56.23 2.44
N PRO A 413 15.18 55.84 1.85
CA PRO A 413 15.74 56.60 0.73
C PRO A 413 14.88 56.50 -0.53
N ILE A 414 14.20 55.38 -0.80
CA ILE A 414 13.27 55.28 -1.94
C ILE A 414 12.11 56.27 -1.79
N PHE A 415 11.54 56.39 -0.59
CA PHE A 415 10.48 57.36 -0.32
C PHE A 415 10.97 58.80 -0.43
N ILE A 416 12.16 59.12 0.11
CA ILE A 416 12.75 60.46 0.01
C ILE A 416 13.03 60.83 -1.45
N VAL A 417 13.63 59.93 -2.23
CA VAL A 417 13.89 60.14 -3.66
C VAL A 417 12.59 60.28 -4.44
N SER A 418 11.56 59.51 -4.11
CA SER A 418 10.25 59.60 -4.77
C SER A 418 9.56 60.94 -4.51
N ILE A 419 9.64 61.46 -3.29
CA ILE A 419 9.13 62.80 -2.94
C ILE A 419 9.93 63.88 -3.67
N TYR A 420 11.25 63.78 -3.70
CA TYR A 420 12.11 64.77 -4.36
C TYR A 420 11.90 64.81 -5.89
N ILE A 421 11.64 63.65 -6.51
CA ILE A 421 11.28 63.58 -7.94
C ILE A 421 9.90 64.20 -8.18
N LEU A 422 8.92 63.95 -7.30
CA LEU A 422 7.58 64.53 -7.42
C LEU A 422 7.54 66.05 -7.19
N GLU A 423 8.50 66.61 -6.44
CA GLU A 423 8.59 68.06 -6.20
C GLU A 423 9.32 68.80 -7.34
N MET A 424 10.09 68.08 -8.16
CA MET A 424 10.82 68.60 -9.32
C MET A 424 10.04 68.47 -10.65
N MET A 425 8.91 67.76 -10.65
CA MET A 425 7.95 67.70 -11.77
C MET A 425 6.84 68.72 -11.56
#